data_AF-A0A1R1SCR1-F1
#
_entry.id   AF-A0A1R1SCR1-F1
#
_cell.length_a   1.000
_cell.length_b   1.000
_cell.length_c   1.000
_cell.angle_alpha   90.00
_cell.angle_beta   90.00
_cell.angle_gamma   90.00
#
_symmetry.space_group_name_H-M   'P 1'
#
loop_
_entity.id
_entity.type
_entity.pdbx_description
1 polymer ?
#
loop_
_entity_poly.entity_id
_entity_poly.type
_entity_poly.pdbx_seq_one_letter_code
_entity_poly.pdbx_strand_id
1 'polypeptide(L)'
;MVRLIAPRKVDRVEPDHRLVGDLGFHSLVLAELGYNLEDLYGLRVLTPEETMKLERVRDVVEFVRTEVADGRAQLPPDDEVAALFARYGADAPTA
;
A
#
# COMPACT_ATOMS: atom_id res chain seq x y z
N MET A 1 -5.35 0.07 -2.39
CA MET A 1 -4.28 -0.93 -2.19
C MET A 1 -4.31 -1.62 -0.84
N VAL A 2 -4.15 -0.95 0.32
CA VAL A 2 -4.08 -1.62 1.64
C VAL A 2 -5.25 -2.59 1.89
N ARG A 3 -6.49 -2.20 1.56
CA ARG A 3 -7.69 -3.07 1.65
C ARG A 3 -7.61 -4.34 0.79
N LEU A 4 -6.95 -4.28 -0.37
CA LEU A 4 -6.85 -5.40 -1.31
C LEU A 4 -5.96 -6.51 -0.74
N ILE A 5 -4.87 -6.10 -0.11
CA ILE A 5 -3.80 -6.99 0.40
C ILE A 5 -4.07 -7.44 1.83
N ALA A 6 -4.89 -6.68 2.59
CA ALA A 6 -5.20 -6.99 3.98
C ALA A 6 -5.70 -8.45 4.16
N PRO A 7 -5.03 -9.26 5.00
CA PRO A 7 -5.44 -10.65 5.23
C PRO A 7 -6.82 -10.76 5.87
N ARG A 8 -7.15 -9.84 6.79
CA ARG A 8 -8.48 -9.75 7.36
C ARG A 8 -9.38 -8.94 6.44
N LYS A 9 -10.50 -9.56 6.04
CA LYS A 9 -11.55 -8.87 5.28
C LYS A 9 -12.30 -7.93 6.22
N VAL A 10 -12.09 -6.65 6.01
CA VAL A 10 -12.80 -5.56 6.66
C VAL A 10 -13.63 -4.82 5.62
N ASP A 11 -14.82 -4.38 5.99
CA ASP A 11 -15.69 -3.62 5.09
C ASP A 11 -15.05 -2.30 4.67
N ARG A 12 -14.37 -1.65 5.63
CA ARG A 12 -13.67 -0.37 5.44
C ARG A 12 -12.29 -0.39 6.08
N VAL A 13 -11.35 0.27 5.43
CA VAL A 13 -10.01 0.54 5.96
C VAL A 13 -9.95 2.02 6.34
N GLU A 14 -9.62 2.29 7.60
CA GLU A 14 -9.50 3.64 8.15
C GLU A 14 -8.03 4.00 8.40
N PRO A 15 -7.65 5.30 8.38
CA PRO A 15 -6.27 5.74 8.59
C PRO A 15 -5.63 5.25 9.90
N ASP A 16 -6.45 5.11 10.95
CA ASP A 16 -5.99 4.71 12.28
C ASP A 16 -5.85 3.20 12.47
N HIS A 17 -6.34 2.37 11.54
CA HIS A 17 -6.17 0.93 11.65
C HIS A 17 -4.69 0.55 11.66
N ARG A 18 -4.33 -0.34 12.59
CA ARG A 18 -3.01 -0.99 12.63
C ARG A 18 -2.93 -2.06 11.57
N LEU A 19 -1.83 -2.08 10.81
CA LEU A 19 -1.61 -3.10 9.78
C LEU A 19 -1.60 -4.50 10.41
N VAL A 20 -0.77 -4.74 11.43
CA VAL A 20 -0.65 -6.06 12.06
C VAL A 20 -1.87 -6.41 12.94
N GLY A 21 -2.24 -5.50 13.84
CA GLY A 21 -3.25 -5.77 14.87
C GLY A 21 -4.68 -5.83 14.33
N ASP A 22 -5.08 -4.85 13.53
CA ASP A 22 -6.47 -4.68 13.09
C ASP A 22 -6.69 -5.37 11.74
N LEU A 23 -5.78 -5.16 10.78
CA LEU A 23 -5.89 -5.68 9.41
C LEU A 23 -5.23 -7.06 9.22
N GLY A 24 -4.49 -7.56 10.20
CA GLY A 24 -3.91 -8.90 10.21
C GLY A 24 -2.66 -9.08 9.37
N PHE A 25 -1.96 -8.00 9.01
CA PHE A 25 -0.68 -8.08 8.30
C PHE A 25 0.36 -8.83 9.15
N HIS A 26 1.25 -9.54 8.48
CA HIS A 26 2.46 -10.13 9.05
C HIS A 26 3.65 -9.86 8.11
N SER A 27 4.85 -10.29 8.47
CA SER A 27 6.10 -9.96 7.75
C SER A 27 6.02 -10.17 6.24
N LEU A 28 5.51 -11.32 5.79
CA LEU A 28 5.37 -11.63 4.37
C LEU A 28 4.42 -10.67 3.65
N VAL A 29 3.27 -10.35 4.25
CA VAL A 29 2.25 -9.48 3.64
C VAL A 29 2.69 -8.02 3.69
N LEU A 30 3.48 -7.63 4.70
CA LEU A 30 4.13 -6.32 4.74
C LEU A 30 5.16 -6.19 3.62
N ALA A 31 5.96 -7.22 3.37
CA ALA A 31 6.89 -7.23 2.24
C ALA A 31 6.15 -7.14 0.90
N GLU A 32 5.02 -7.85 0.75
CA GLU A 32 4.16 -7.72 -0.44
C GLU A 32 3.57 -6.32 -0.59
N LEU A 33 3.17 -5.67 0.51
CA LEU A 33 2.73 -4.28 0.48
C LEU A 33 3.85 -3.35 0.01
N GLY A 34 5.08 -3.52 0.53
CA GLY A 34 6.26 -2.78 0.10
C GLY A 34 6.53 -2.94 -1.39
N TYR A 35 6.57 -4.18 -1.88
CA TYR A 35 6.77 -4.49 -3.29
C TYR A 35 5.70 -3.85 -4.20
N ASN A 36 4.42 -3.90 -3.82
CA ASN A 36 3.37 -3.27 -4.61
C ASN A 36 3.45 -1.73 -4.58
N LEU A 37 3.91 -1.13 -3.49
CA LEU A 37 4.19 0.30 -3.44
C LEU A 37 5.33 0.66 -4.40
N GLU A 38 6.42 -0.11 -4.37
CA GLU A 38 7.57 0.01 -5.27
C GLU A 38 7.18 -0.06 -6.73
N ASP A 39 6.48 -1.13 -7.12
CA ASP A 39 6.03 -1.37 -8.50
C ASP A 39 5.09 -0.24 -8.97
N LEU A 40 4.08 0.10 -8.15
CA LEU A 40 3.02 1.03 -8.57
C LEU A 40 3.47 2.50 -8.59
N TYR A 41 4.25 2.95 -7.61
CA TYR A 41 4.64 4.37 -7.52
C TYR A 41 6.06 4.64 -8.03
N GLY A 42 6.75 3.62 -8.52
CA GLY A 42 8.17 3.71 -8.90
C GLY A 42 9.07 4.08 -7.72
N LEU A 43 8.72 3.63 -6.51
CA LEU A 43 9.55 3.89 -5.32
C LEU A 43 10.87 3.12 -5.41
N ARG A 44 11.89 3.65 -4.74
CA ARG A 44 13.07 2.83 -4.42
C ARG A 44 12.67 1.61 -3.59
N VAL A 45 13.49 0.56 -3.66
CA VAL A 45 13.35 -0.60 -2.79
C VAL A 45 13.34 -0.17 -1.32
N LEU A 46 12.31 -0.59 -0.61
CA LEU A 46 12.12 -0.36 0.82
C LEU A 46 12.89 -1.42 1.60
N THR A 47 13.65 -1.01 2.60
CA THR A 47 14.28 -2.00 3.48
C THR A 47 13.24 -2.65 4.38
N PRO A 48 13.52 -3.85 4.93
CA PRO A 48 12.64 -4.46 5.93
C PRO A 48 12.37 -3.53 7.11
N GLU A 49 13.38 -2.80 7.60
CA GLU A 49 13.20 -1.86 8.70
C GLU A 49 12.26 -0.71 8.35
N GLU A 50 12.32 -0.19 7.12
CA GLU A 50 11.44 0.88 6.66
C GLU A 50 10.00 0.39 6.53
N THR A 51 9.82 -0.80 5.97
CA THR A 51 8.50 -1.45 5.88
C THR A 51 7.92 -1.69 7.27
N MET A 52 8.74 -2.09 8.25
CA MET A 52 8.31 -2.30 9.63
C MET A 52 7.92 -1.01 10.38
N LYS A 53 8.37 0.17 9.92
CA LYS A 53 7.94 1.47 10.48
C LYS A 53 6.51 1.86 10.06
N LEU A 54 5.94 1.19 9.06
CA LEU A 54 4.56 1.40 8.63
C LEU A 54 3.64 0.63 9.61
N GLU A 55 3.23 1.26 10.70
CA GLU A 55 2.41 0.61 11.74
C GLU A 55 0.91 0.70 11.43
N ARG A 56 0.50 1.81 10.81
CA ARG A 56 -0.89 2.17 10.50
C ARG A 56 -1.07 2.51 9.04
N VAL A 57 -2.33 2.53 8.62
CA VAL A 57 -2.70 2.89 7.25
C VAL A 57 -2.27 4.32 6.90
N ARG A 58 -2.39 5.27 7.83
CA ARG A 58 -1.92 6.64 7.61
C ARG A 58 -0.42 6.71 7.32
N ASP A 59 0.38 5.87 7.96
CA ASP A 59 1.84 5.88 7.79
C ASP A 59 2.20 5.50 6.34
N VAL A 60 1.47 4.55 5.75
CA VAL A 60 1.60 4.16 4.33
C VAL A 60 1.25 5.34 3.40
N VAL A 61 0.14 6.03 3.68
CA VAL A 61 -0.32 7.17 2.88
C VAL A 61 0.64 8.35 2.97
N GLU A 62 1.10 8.67 4.18
CA GLU A 62 2.06 9.74 4.45
C GLU A 62 3.42 9.45 3.81
N PHE A 63 3.88 8.20 3.88
CA PHE A 63 5.10 7.76 3.23
C PHE A 63 5.05 8.02 1.70
N VAL A 64 4.02 7.50 1.02
CA VAL A 64 3.86 7.70 -0.43
C VAL A 64 3.72 9.17 -0.79
N ARG A 65 2.90 9.93 -0.03
CA ARG A 65 2.74 11.37 -0.27
C ARG A 65 4.06 12.12 -0.16
N THR A 66 4.89 11.78 0.82
CA THR A 66 6.20 12.42 1.02
C THR A 66 7.14 12.09 -0.12
N GLU A 67 7.22 10.82 -0.54
CA GLU A 67 8.09 10.42 -1.65
C GLU A 67 7.66 11.06 -2.98
N VAL A 68 6.36 11.19 -3.24
CA VAL A 68 5.84 11.89 -4.42
C VAL A 68 6.12 13.40 -4.33
N ALA A 69 5.88 14.02 -3.18
CA ALA A 69 6.12 15.46 -2.98
C ALA A 69 7.61 15.82 -3.15
N ASP A 70 8.51 14.93 -2.74
CA ASP A 70 9.94 15.09 -2.87
C ASP A 70 10.47 14.71 -4.27
N GLY A 71 9.60 14.27 -5.20
CA GLY A 71 9.97 13.86 -6.55
C GLY A 71 10.75 12.54 -6.62
N ARG A 72 10.70 11.72 -5.56
CA ARG A 72 11.32 10.39 -5.49
C ARG A 72 10.37 9.25 -5.90
N ALA A 73 9.10 9.56 -6.10
CA ALA A 73 8.07 8.65 -6.59
C ALA A 73 7.14 9.39 -7.56
N GLN A 74 6.33 8.62 -8.29
CA GLN A 74 5.39 9.13 -9.29
C GLN A 74 3.99 8.62 -9.00
N LEU A 75 2.98 9.41 -9.35
CA LEU A 75 1.61 8.91 -9.32
C LEU A 75 1.44 7.92 -10.48
N PRO A 76 0.95 6.69 -10.22
CA PRO A 76 0.68 5.72 -11.27
C PRO A 76 -0.37 6.26 -12.25
N PRO A 77 -0.28 5.90 -13.54
CA PRO A 77 -1.37 6.12 -14.47
C PRO A 77 -2.57 5.19 -14.15
N ASP A 78 -3.77 5.60 -14.55
CA ASP A 78 -5.02 4.91 -14.18
C ASP A 78 -5.08 3.46 -14.66
N ASP A 79 -4.43 3.14 -15.78
CA ASP A 79 -4.37 1.79 -16.34
C ASP A 79 -3.51 0.83 -15.50
N GLU A 80 -2.40 1.32 -14.94
CA GLU A 80 -1.58 0.56 -13.99
C GLU A 80 -2.31 0.32 -12.67
N VAL A 81 -3.04 1.33 -12.18
CA VAL A 81 -3.92 1.16 -11.01
C VAL A 81 -4.98 0.11 -11.29
N ALA A 82 -5.64 0.16 -12.45
CA ALA A 82 -6.64 -0.83 -12.83
C ALA A 82 -6.06 -2.25 -12.95
N ALA A 83 -4.88 -2.38 -13.55
CA ALA A 83 -4.18 -3.65 -13.65
C ALA A 83 -3.85 -4.24 -12.27
N LEU A 84 -3.41 -3.43 -11.32
CA LEU A 84 -3.16 -3.87 -9.95
C LEU A 84 -4.44 -4.36 -9.27
N PHE A 85 -5.54 -3.61 -9.36
CA PHE A 85 -6.81 -4.03 -8.77
C PHE A 85 -7.32 -5.34 -9.39
N ALA A 86 -7.19 -5.51 -10.71
CA ALA A 86 -7.54 -6.74 -11.42
C ALA A 86 -6.71 -7.95 -10.96
N ARG A 87 -5.42 -7.79 -10.62
CA ARG A 87 -4.58 -8.88 -10.04
C ARG A 87 -5.18 -9.44 -8.75
N TYR A 88 -5.86 -8.61 -7.97
CA TYR A 88 -6.52 -8.98 -6.72
C TYR A 88 -8.01 -9.32 -6.89
N GLY A 89 -8.51 -9.40 -8.13
CA GLY A 89 -9.91 -9.69 -8.43
C GLY A 89 -10.88 -8.60 -7.99
N ALA A 90 -10.42 -7.34 -7.94
CA ALA A 90 -11.22 -6.18 -7.55
C ALA A 90 -11.31 -5.17 -8.70
N ASP A 91 -12.38 -4.37 -8.70
CA ASP A 91 -12.51 -3.22 -9.61
C ASP A 91 -11.73 -2.03 -9.08
N ALA A 92 -11.10 -1.27 -9.99
CA ALA A 92 -10.40 -0.04 -9.66
C ALA A 92 -11.39 0.99 -9.09
N PRO A 93 -10.98 1.78 -8.07
CA PRO A 93 -11.82 2.87 -7.57
C PRO A 93 -12.01 3.88 -8.70
N THR A 94 -13.28 4.20 -8.99
CA THR A 94 -13.62 5.31 -9.89
C THR A 94 -13.25 6.61 -9.19
N ALA A 95 -12.42 7.42 -9.85
CA ALA A 95 -11.96 8.72 -9.36
C ALA A 95 -13.11 9.74 -9.23
#